data_AF-A0AAW1Y869-F1
#
_entry.id   AF-A0AAW1Y869-F1
#
_cell.length_a   1.000
_cell.length_b   1.000
_cell.length_c   1.000
_cell.angle_alpha   90.00
_cell.angle_beta   90.00
_cell.angle_gamma   90.00
#
_symmetry.space_group_name_H-M   'P 1'
#
loop_
_entity.id
_entity.type
_entity.pdbx_description
1 polymer ?
#
loop_
_entity_poly.entity_id
_entity_poly.type
_entity_poly.pdbx_seq_one_letter_code
_entity_poly.pdbx_strand_id
1 'polypeptide(L)'
;MIITILLLASVHENGVVVCEDDDTGDPDIGNPGEPFRCIISWDCTTNEACKRDCSQKFPQGRGFCKSEPPFNACLCSYNCPPPPPT
;
A
#
# COMPACT_ATOMS: atom_id res chain seq x y z
N MET A 1 -29.65 -7.92 -31.71
CA MET A 1 -28.90 -6.75 -31.21
C MET A 1 -27.81 -7.28 -30.29
N ILE A 2 -26.54 -7.15 -30.66
CA ILE A 2 -25.39 -7.64 -29.89
C ILE A 2 -24.58 -6.40 -29.52
N ILE A 3 -24.50 -6.08 -28.23
CA ILE A 3 -23.77 -4.91 -27.73
C ILE A 3 -22.35 -5.37 -27.40
N THR A 4 -21.41 -5.07 -28.30
CA THR A 4 -19.98 -5.27 -28.11
C THR A 4 -19.47 -4.13 -27.22
N ILE A 5 -19.24 -4.39 -25.94
CA ILE A 5 -18.64 -3.41 -25.03
C ILE A 5 -17.12 -3.54 -25.17
N LEU A 6 -16.51 -2.62 -25.93
CA LEU A 6 -15.07 -2.37 -25.91
C LEU A 6 -14.69 -1.90 -24.50
N LEU A 7 -14.07 -2.79 -23.72
CA LEU A 7 -13.43 -2.42 -22.46
C LEU A 7 -12.16 -1.64 -22.79
N LEU A 8 -12.22 -0.34 -22.51
CA LEU A 8 -11.12 0.61 -22.63
C LEU A 8 -9.92 0.09 -21.84
N ALA A 9 -8.82 -0.17 -22.55
CA ALA A 9 -7.51 -0.30 -21.95
C ALA A 9 -7.06 1.10 -21.50
N SER A 10 -7.20 1.39 -20.22
CA SER A 10 -6.56 2.55 -19.60
C SER A 10 -5.31 2.07 -18.88
N VAL A 11 -4.17 2.18 -19.57
CA VAL A 11 -2.86 2.25 -18.93
C VAL A 11 -2.91 3.39 -17.91
N HIS A 12 -2.67 3.08 -16.64
CA HIS A 12 -2.29 4.10 -15.67
C HIS A 12 -0.91 3.73 -15.12
N GLU A 13 0.06 4.51 -15.56
CA GLU A 13 1.46 4.47 -15.17
C GLU A 13 1.59 4.85 -13.68
N ASN A 14 2.47 4.13 -12.96
CA ASN A 14 3.04 4.50 -11.66
C ASN A 14 2.03 4.76 -10.52
N GLY A 15 1.50 3.68 -9.95
CA GLY A 15 0.81 3.69 -8.66
C GLY A 15 1.78 3.89 -7.49
N VAL A 16 2.19 5.13 -7.26
CA VAL A 16 2.65 5.56 -5.93
C VAL A 16 1.48 6.25 -5.26
N VAL A 17 0.74 5.51 -4.44
CA VAL A 17 -0.29 6.05 -3.57
C VAL A 17 0.43 6.62 -2.35
N VAL A 18 0.78 7.91 -2.39
CA VAL A 18 1.15 8.65 -1.18
C VAL A 18 -0.15 8.86 -0.41
N CYS A 19 -0.22 8.40 0.83
CA CYS A 19 -1.35 8.74 1.70
C CYS A 19 -1.34 10.27 1.91
N GLU A 20 -2.29 10.99 1.30
CA GLU A 20 -2.67 12.32 1.76
C GLU A 20 -3.33 12.15 3.12
N ASP A 21 -2.66 12.64 4.16
CA ASP A 21 -3.26 12.88 5.47
C ASP A 21 -3.96 14.25 5.39
N ASP A 22 -5.26 14.21 5.05
CA ASP A 22 -6.15 15.35 5.25
C ASP A 22 -6.39 15.49 6.75
N ASP A 23 -5.55 16.25 7.45
CA ASP A 23 -5.97 16.82 8.72
C ASP A 23 -5.41 18.22 8.99
N THR A 24 -6.34 19.04 9.41
CA THR A 24 -6.19 20.44 9.79
C THR A 24 -5.39 20.54 11.08
N GLY A 25 -4.12 20.88 10.98
CA GLY A 25 -3.36 21.60 12.02
C GLY A 25 -3.39 21.05 13.45
N ASP A 26 -2.43 20.19 13.78
CA ASP A 26 -1.74 20.17 15.09
C ASP A 26 -0.38 19.46 14.88
N PRO A 27 0.77 20.04 15.27
CA PRO A 27 2.04 19.33 15.20
C PRO A 27 2.08 18.30 16.33
N ASP A 28 1.39 17.16 16.16
CA ASP A 28 1.53 16.03 17.05
C ASP A 28 3.01 15.61 17.03
N ILE A 29 3.68 15.90 18.15
CA ILE A 29 5.04 15.50 18.44
C ILE A 29 5.02 13.98 18.45
N GLY A 30 5.29 13.39 17.27
CA GLY A 30 5.36 11.96 17.06
C GLY A 30 6.17 11.33 18.17
N ASN A 31 5.53 10.41 18.91
CA ASN A 31 6.12 9.73 20.04
C ASN A 31 7.48 9.14 19.63
N PRO A 32 8.60 9.50 20.28
CA PRO A 32 9.96 9.12 19.87
C PRO A 32 10.28 7.62 20.07
N GLY A 33 9.26 6.76 20.21
CA GLY A 33 9.40 5.34 20.48
C GLY A 33 8.87 4.42 19.40
N GLU A 34 8.06 4.91 18.43
CA GLU A 34 7.52 4.05 17.37
C GLU A 34 8.30 4.19 16.06
N PRO A 35 8.70 3.08 15.42
CA PRO A 35 9.37 3.15 14.13
C PRO A 35 8.43 3.76 13.09
N PHE A 36 8.93 4.73 12.32
CA PHE A 36 8.23 5.24 11.14
C PHE A 36 7.82 4.08 10.25
N ARG A 37 6.53 4.02 9.90
CA ARG A 37 5.99 2.96 9.06
C ARG A 37 5.83 3.45 7.63
N CYS A 38 6.35 2.64 6.71
CA CYS A 38 6.23 2.82 5.28
C CYS A 38 5.12 1.90 4.75
N ILE A 39 4.47 2.31 3.67
CA ILE A 39 3.45 1.52 2.97
C ILE A 39 3.92 1.30 1.54
N ILE A 40 3.85 0.06 1.08
CA ILE A 40 4.04 -0.31 -0.34
C ILE A 40 2.88 -1.20 -0.79
N SER A 41 2.48 -1.05 -2.05
CA SER A 41 1.34 -1.75 -2.62
C SER A 41 1.64 -2.48 -3.92
N TRP A 42 0.99 -3.62 -4.13
CA TRP A 42 1.04 -4.41 -5.37
C TRP A 42 -0.23 -5.27 -5.53
N ASP A 43 -0.45 -5.88 -6.69
CA ASP A 43 -1.62 -6.75 -6.93
C ASP A 43 -1.68 -7.95 -5.97
N CYS A 44 -2.88 -8.32 -5.53
CA CYS A 44 -3.09 -9.51 -4.72
C CYS A 44 -4.27 -10.36 -5.17
N THR A 45 -4.16 -11.66 -4.90
CA THR A 45 -5.26 -12.62 -5.09
C THR A 45 -5.98 -12.92 -3.77
N THR A 46 -5.22 -13.05 -2.67
CA THR A 46 -5.77 -13.35 -1.34
C THR A 46 -5.05 -12.58 -0.24
N ASN A 47 -5.76 -12.37 0.87
CA ASN A 47 -5.22 -11.72 2.06
C ASN A 47 -4.05 -12.51 2.67
N GLU A 48 -4.12 -13.84 2.69
CA GLU A 48 -3.06 -14.70 3.20
C GLU A 48 -1.78 -14.62 2.36
N ALA A 49 -1.91 -14.59 1.02
CA ALA A 49 -0.78 -14.41 0.14
C ALA A 49 -0.09 -13.06 0.37
N CYS A 50 -0.88 -11.99 0.50
CA CYS A 50 -0.37 -10.65 0.81
C CYS A 50 0.35 -10.59 2.16
N LYS A 51 -0.22 -11.18 3.22
CA LYS A 51 0.42 -11.27 4.56
C LYS A 51 1.77 -11.97 4.49
N ARG A 52 1.82 -13.12 3.80
CA ARG A 52 3.04 -13.92 3.65
C ARG A 52 4.09 -13.16 2.84
N ASP A 53 3.73 -12.61 1.68
CA ASP A 53 4.70 -11.91 0.82
C ASP A 53 5.26 -10.65 1.49
N CYS A 54 4.39 -9.87 2.15
CA CYS A 54 4.80 -8.70 2.91
C CYS A 54 5.78 -9.06 4.04
N SER A 55 5.48 -10.08 4.85
CA SER A 55 6.35 -10.51 5.95
C SER A 55 7.65 -11.18 5.48
N GLN A 56 7.65 -11.77 4.29
CA GLN A 56 8.86 -12.33 3.67
C GLN A 56 9.80 -11.24 3.14
N LYS A 57 9.25 -10.17 2.53
CA LYS A 57 10.04 -9.07 1.99
C LYS A 57 10.51 -8.09 3.06
N PHE A 58 9.65 -7.82 4.03
CA PHE A 58 9.89 -6.84 5.07
C PHE A 58 9.75 -7.50 6.44
N PRO A 59 10.84 -7.62 7.22
CA PRO A 59 10.75 -8.15 8.58
C PRO A 59 9.82 -7.26 9.41
N GLN A 60 8.89 -7.88 10.14
CA GLN A 60 7.80 -7.21 10.88
C GLN A 60 6.75 -6.52 10.00
N GLY A 61 6.81 -6.71 8.68
CA GLY A 61 5.80 -6.25 7.74
C GLY A 61 4.43 -6.89 8.00
N ARG A 62 3.37 -6.10 7.87
CA ARG A 62 1.98 -6.54 7.97
C ARG A 62 1.26 -6.26 6.66
N GLY A 63 0.86 -7.33 5.98
CA GLY A 63 0.13 -7.28 4.73
C GLY A 63 -1.39 -7.36 4.92
N PHE A 64 -2.13 -6.62 4.11
CA PHE A 64 -3.58 -6.72 3.98
C PHE A 64 -3.99 -6.60 2.50
N CYS A 65 -4.62 -7.64 1.95
CA CYS A 65 -5.21 -7.56 0.61
C CYS A 65 -6.57 -6.87 0.73
N LYS A 66 -6.68 -5.67 0.15
CA LYS A 66 -7.94 -4.96 -0.05
C LYS A 66 -8.53 -5.45 -1.38
N SER A 67 -9.62 -6.19 -1.29
CA SER A 67 -10.38 -6.70 -2.44
C SER A 67 -11.69 -5.94 -2.55
N GLU A 68 -11.71 -4.93 -3.42
CA GLU A 68 -12.90 -4.14 -3.72
C GLU A 68 -13.00 -4.05 -5.25
N PRO A 69 -13.93 -4.78 -5.90
CA PRO A 69 -13.99 -4.80 -7.35
C PRO A 69 -14.14 -3.38 -7.92
N PRO A 70 -13.33 -2.98 -8.93
CA PRO A 70 -12.43 -3.80 -9.76
C PRO A 70 -10.98 -3.92 -9.27
N PHE A 71 -10.65 -3.42 -8.08
CA PHE A 71 -9.29 -3.31 -7.56
C PHE A 71 -8.96 -4.38 -6.51
N ASN A 72 -7.81 -5.03 -6.67
CA ASN A 72 -7.25 -5.92 -5.65
C ASN A 72 -5.81 -5.52 -5.36
N ALA A 73 -5.59 -4.86 -4.23
CA ALA A 73 -4.26 -4.37 -3.85
C ALA A 73 -3.84 -4.92 -2.48
N CYS A 74 -2.65 -5.51 -2.42
CA CYS A 74 -1.94 -5.78 -1.19
C CYS A 74 -1.41 -4.46 -0.66
N LEU A 75 -1.78 -4.11 0.57
CA LEU A 75 -1.19 -3.02 1.32
C LEU A 75 -0.24 -3.62 2.35
N CYS A 76 1.06 -3.35 2.22
CA CYS A 76 2.08 -3.84 3.13
C CYS A 76 2.64 -2.68 3.94
N SER A 77 2.36 -2.68 5.25
CA SER A 77 2.94 -1.75 6.20
C SER A 77 4.20 -2.36 6.81
N TYR A 78 5.32 -1.64 6.78
CA TYR A 78 6.60 -2.12 7.29
C TYR A 78 7.42 -0.99 7.94
N ASN A 79 8.46 -1.33 8.68
CA ASN A 79 9.36 -0.32 9.25
C ASN A 79 10.19 0.32 8.13
N CYS A 80 10.16 1.64 8.02
CA CYS A 80 10.99 2.36 7.07
C CYS A 80 12.49 2.09 7.36
N PRO A 81 13.33 1.98 6.32
CA PRO A 81 14.76 1.95 6.53
C PRO A 81 15.22 3.25 7.22
N PRO A 82 16.24 3.19 8.08
CA PRO A 82 16.81 4.40 8.66
C PRO A 82 17.33 5.32 7.55
N PRO A 83 17.25 6.64 7.72
CA PRO A 83 17.85 7.56 6.76
C PRO A 83 19.35 7.28 6.64
N PRO A 84 19.95 7.56 5.47
CA PRO A 84 21.39 7.41 5.30
C PRO A 84 22.15 8.28 6.31
N PRO A 85 23.33 7.85 6.78
CA PRO A 85 24.17 8.70 7.62
C PRO A 85 24.57 9.94 6.82
N THR A 86 24.35 11.11 7.42
CA THR A 86 24.76 12.44 6.91
C THR A 86 26.23 12.69 7.11
#